data_AF-A0A239PSF2-F1
#
_entry.id   AF-A0A239PSF2-F1
#
_cell.length_a   1.000
_cell.length_b   1.000
_cell.length_c   1.000
_cell.angle_alpha   90.00
_cell.angle_beta   90.00
_cell.angle_gamma   90.00
#
_symmetry.space_group_name_H-M   'P 1'
#
loop_
_entity.id
_entity.type
_entity.pdbx_description
1 polymer ?
#
loop_
_entity_poly.entity_id
_entity_poly.type
_entity_poly.pdbx_seq_one_letter_code
_entity_poly.pdbx_strand_id
1 'polypeptide(L)' 'MQTGQRITGAALAAFLAAAAAGCTTVRLEGGDKPIEVNLNVKIDQEVRVKLDREIEDLIAENPDIF' A
#
# COMPACT_ATOMS: atom_id res chain seq x y z
N MET A 1 -39.01 49.68 16.13
CA MET A 1 -38.09 49.32 15.02
C MET A 1 -36.76 48.68 15.50
N GLN A 2 -36.30 48.86 16.76
CA GLN A 2 -35.03 48.27 17.24
C GLN A 2 -35.04 46.76 17.51
N THR A 3 -36.19 46.15 17.82
CA THR A 3 -36.25 44.72 18.20
C THR A 3 -35.97 43.78 17.03
N GLY A 4 -36.43 44.12 15.81
CA GLY A 4 -36.22 43.30 14.61
C GLY A 4 -34.76 43.23 14.18
N GLN A 5 -34.03 44.34 14.25
CA GLN A 5 -32.63 44.41 13.83
C GLN A 5 -31.69 43.57 14.72
N ARG A 6 -32.04 43.39 16.00
CA ARG A 6 -31.27 42.55 16.95
C ARG A 6 -31.50 41.06 16.69
N ILE A 7 -32.72 40.66 16.30
CA ILE A 7 -33.06 39.28 15.98
C ILE A 7 -32.39 38.85 14.67
N THR A 8 -32.39 39.71 13.65
CA THR A 8 -31.70 39.44 12.37
C THR A 8 -30.17 39.34 12.55
N GLY A 9 -29.58 40.20 13.41
CA GLY A 9 -28.15 40.14 13.72
C GLY A 9 -27.76 38.86 14.49
N ALA A 10 -28.58 38.44 15.46
CA ALA A 10 -28.34 37.21 16.21
C ALA A 10 -28.47 35.95 15.33
N ALA A 11 -29.46 35.93 14.42
CA ALA A 11 -29.65 34.81 13.49
C ALA A 11 -28.48 34.67 12.50
N LEU A 12 -27.97 35.79 11.97
CA LEU A 12 -26.82 35.80 11.07
C LEU A 12 -25.53 35.33 11.77
N ALA A 13 -25.31 35.78 13.01
CA ALA A 13 -24.18 35.35 13.81
C ALA A 13 -24.23 33.85 14.15
N ALA A 14 -25.42 33.33 14.48
CA ALA A 14 -25.62 31.90 14.76
C ALA A 14 -25.38 31.03 13.51
N PHE A 15 -25.81 31.51 12.33
CA PHE A 15 -25.59 30.80 11.07
C PHE A 15 -24.11 30.74 10.69
N LEU A 16 -23.37 31.84 10.85
CA LEU A 16 -21.93 31.90 10.61
C LEU A 16 -21.15 31.00 11.58
N ALA A 17 -21.54 30.95 12.85
CA ALA A 17 -20.92 30.07 13.84
C ALA A 17 -21.16 28.58 13.52
N ALA A 18 -22.35 28.22 13.05
CA ALA A 18 -22.67 26.85 12.64
C ALA A 18 -21.88 26.42 11.38
N ALA A 19 -21.69 27.33 10.42
CA ALA A 19 -20.92 27.05 9.21
C ALA A 19 -19.42 26.82 9.49
N ALA A 20 -18.85 27.52 10.48
CA ALA A 20 -17.46 27.35 10.87
C ALA A 20 -17.18 26.02 11.59
N ALA A 21 -18.19 25.41 12.22
CA ALA A 21 -18.04 24.14 12.95
C ALA A 21 -17.89 22.90 12.04
N GLY A 22 -18.22 23.01 10.75
CA GLY A 22 -18.19 21.90 9.80
C GLY A 22 -16.84 21.67 9.10
N CYS A 23 -15.85 22.54 9.30
CA CYS A 23 -14.53 22.40 8.66
C CYS A 23 -13.67 21.40 9.44
N THR A 24 -13.98 20.11 9.31
CA THR A 24 -13.17 19.03 9.89
C THR A 24 -12.13 18.59 8.85
N THR A 25 -10.85 18.75 9.17
CA THR A 25 -9.78 18.22 8.34
C THR A 25 -9.69 16.71 8.57
N VAL A 26 -10.24 15.92 7.65
CA VAL A 26 -10.05 14.46 7.66
C VAL A 26 -8.59 14.18 7.31
N ARG A 27 -7.78 13.89 8.33
CA ARG A 27 -6.40 13.46 8.14
C ARG A 27 -6.40 11.95 7.94
N LEU A 28 -6.10 11.52 6.72
CA LEU A 28 -5.77 10.13 6.46
C LEU A 28 -4.37 9.91 7.03
N GLU A 29 -4.30 9.46 8.27
CA GLU A 29 -3.09 8.91 8.87
C GLU A 29 -2.83 7.56 8.17
N GLY A 30 -2.25 7.62 6.97
CA GLY A 30 -1.61 6.45 6.38
C GLY A 30 -0.60 5.95 7.39
N GLY A 31 -0.78 4.72 7.89
CA GLY A 31 -0.07 4.23 9.06
C GLY A 31 1.43 4.53 9.01
N ASP A 32 1.96 5.06 10.12
CA ASP A 32 3.33 5.59 10.23
C ASP A 32 4.45 4.57 9.91
N LYS A 33 4.09 3.29 9.80
CA LYS A 33 5.00 2.19 9.61
C LYS A 33 4.75 1.57 8.25
N PRO A 34 5.81 1.41 7.42
CA PRO A 34 5.72 0.61 6.20
C PRO A 34 5.11 -0.77 6.50
N ILE A 35 4.21 -1.25 5.63
CA ILE A 35 3.67 -2.61 5.74
C ILE A 35 4.79 -3.58 5.35
N GLU A 36 5.34 -4.29 6.33
CA GLU A 36 6.35 -5.32 6.08
C GLU A 36 5.69 -6.59 5.53
N VAL A 37 5.82 -6.79 4.22
CA VAL A 37 5.38 -8.03 3.56
C VAL A 37 6.55 -9.02 3.56
N ASN A 38 6.67 -9.80 4.64
CA ASN A 38 7.67 -10.87 4.76
C ASN A 38 7.14 -12.17 4.12
N LEU A 39 7.59 -12.48 2.91
CA LEU A 39 7.20 -13.68 2.16
C LEU A 39 8.34 -14.70 2.17
N ASN A 40 8.06 -15.93 2.61
CA ASN A 40 9.02 -17.04 2.53
C ASN A 40 8.92 -17.73 1.16
N VAL A 41 9.70 -17.26 0.18
CA VAL A 41 9.80 -17.92 -1.14
C VAL A 41 10.85 -19.02 -1.06
N LYS A 42 10.42 -20.29 -1.14
CA LYS A 42 11.34 -21.42 -1.31
C LYS A 42 11.72 -21.52 -2.78
N ILE A 43 12.96 -21.16 -3.11
CA ILE A 43 13.50 -21.31 -4.47
C ILE A 43 14.13 -22.70 -4.55
N ASP A 44 13.33 -23.68 -4.96
CA ASP A 44 13.82 -25.04 -5.22
C ASP A 44 14.62 -25.03 -6.55
N GLN A 45 15.90 -24.70 -6.46
CA GLN A 45 16.85 -24.69 -7.57
C GLN A 45 17.40 -26.11 -7.80
N GLU A 46 16.52 -27.05 -8.16
CA GLU A 46 16.90 -28.45 -8.42
C GLU A 46 17.39 -28.69 -9.86
N VAL A 47 17.22 -27.71 -10.76
CA VAL A 47 17.45 -27.90 -12.21
C VAL A 47 18.94 -27.90 -12.58
N ARG A 48 19.82 -27.17 -11.88
CA ARG A 48 21.24 -27.10 -12.29
C ARG A 48 22.07 -28.34 -11.92
N VAL A 49 21.78 -29.03 -10.81
CA VAL A 49 22.62 -30.14 -10.36
C VAL A 49 22.25 -31.49 -11.00
N LYS A 50 21.00 -31.66 -11.46
CA LYS A 50 20.57 -32.88 -12.17
C LYS A 50 21.01 -32.90 -13.63
N LEU A 51 21.01 -31.74 -14.31
CA LEU A 51 21.46 -31.62 -15.70
C LEU A 51 22.96 -31.88 -15.84
N ASP A 52 23.79 -31.40 -14.90
CA ASP A 52 25.25 -31.61 -14.97
C ASP A 52 25.62 -33.10 -14.94
N ARG A 53 24.96 -33.90 -14.09
CA ARG A 53 25.23 -35.35 -13.98
C ARG A 53 24.79 -36.14 -15.21
N GLU A 54 23.61 -35.85 -15.74
CA GLU A 54 23.09 -36.53 -16.93
C GLU A 54 23.91 -36.20 -18.18
N ILE A 55 24.40 -34.96 -18.29
CA ILE A 55 25.30 -34.55 -19.37
C ILE A 55 26.67 -35.22 -19.22
N GLU A 56 27.23 -35.30 -18.00
CA GLU A 56 28.48 -36.03 -17.75
C GLU A 56 28.38 -37.51 -18.16
N ASP A 57 27.27 -38.18 -17.83
CA ASP A 57 27.03 -39.57 -18.20
C ASP A 57 26.89 -39.74 -19.73
N LEU A 58 26.16 -38.84 -20.40
CA LEU A 58 25.99 -38.88 -21.86
C LEU A 58 27.30 -38.61 -22.62
N ILE A 59 28.15 -37.71 -22.12
CA ILE A 59 29.49 -37.44 -22.67
C ILE A 59 30.40 -38.67 -22.48
N ALA A 60 30.32 -39.35 -21.33
CA ALA A 60 31.11 -40.55 -21.06
C ALA A 60 30.72 -41.74 -21.94
N GLU A 61 29.43 -41.90 -22.27
CA GLU A 61 28.95 -42.99 -23.13
C GLU A 61 29.29 -42.81 -24.61
N ASN A 62 29.47 -41.56 -25.10
CA ASN A 62 29.72 -41.25 -26.50
C ASN A 62 30.87 -40.23 -26.68
N PRO A 63 32.13 -40.61 -26.36
CA PRO A 63 33.30 -39.72 -26.44
C PRO A 63 33.72 -39.34 -27.87
N ASP A 64 33.12 -40.00 -28.87
CA ASP A 64 33.34 -39.78 -30.30
C ASP A 64 32.38 -38.74 -30.91
N ILE A 65 31.35 -38.32 -30.15
CA ILE A 65 30.36 -37.31 -30.58
C ILE A 65 30.61 -35.93 -29.92
N PHE A 66 31.35 -35.87 -28.81
CA PHE A 66 31.61 -34.64 -28.02
C PHE A 66 33.10 -34.39 -27.76
#